data_AF-A0A7W1ZA48-F1
#
_entry.id   AF-A0A7W1ZA48-F1
#
_cell.length_a   1.000
_cell.length_b   1.000
_cell.length_c   1.000
_cell.angle_alpha   90.00
_cell.angle_beta   90.00
_cell.angle_gamma   90.00
#
_symmetry.space_group_name_H-M   'P 1'
#
loop_
_entity.id
_entity.type
_entity.pdbx_description
1 polymer ?
#
loop_
_entity_poly.entity_id
_entity_poly.type
_entity_poly.pdbx_seq_one_letter_code
_entity_poly.pdbx_strand_id
1 'polypeptide(L)'
;MTVTIIKFEVLDDPDPAPFQGDGDFFGRVRIGSNPFQDNESDQIESNGAFLPYWTFTNTVDRDAMPSTTVTIQILDDDTGLAAPDDLIDLDPIDNDLDLALSLDLDTGFWTGDVPQNTGFSEGDGDTEHAGVFEGGERGRIWFDISLSSTGDIDGDGIPDGVERFGIRDAGGNVTTDMAALGADPCRSTVAIEIDHLVAPDHDHRPDPAALQEAVDAFGDAPVAAVTDCPYAGFPAEPSGVNLVIDDDDAIDVTAAVDEADFGIAQLDAQRESDFDPDREPYFFYNVWAHTIDGSSSSGVCCSTKKGFMVTLGNWSGQNGTVRDQSGTLIHELGHTLGLGHGGGDGVNFKPNYLSVMNYRYQTIGIPEMPEPHPFPSLIAAASLPRARLSDLAPVSLSCQAPFVRMSASPGLAVRRRVAVAGLGVAMALVGACDDVGSDPPDPAPSDGASDGGRERPPSPLPEAIAPRVQLLHVECRAGDLDACRELAVIAPSGSVEQRFGATCGNREAADACGRL
;
A
#
# COMPACT_ATOMS: atom_id res chain seq x y z
N MET A 1 -5.83 -22.43 -14.29
CA MET A 1 -4.41 -22.06 -14.29
C MET A 1 -4.26 -20.73 -14.99
N THR A 2 -3.37 -19.90 -14.49
CA THR A 2 -3.19 -18.52 -14.89
C THR A 2 -1.71 -18.21 -14.95
N VAL A 3 -1.30 -17.47 -15.99
CA VAL A 3 0.03 -16.87 -16.10
C VAL A 3 -0.14 -15.38 -15.89
N THR A 4 0.66 -14.80 -14.99
CA THR A 4 0.64 -13.37 -14.68
C THR A 4 1.98 -12.77 -15.06
N ILE A 5 1.99 -11.77 -15.95
CA ILE A 5 3.17 -10.95 -16.24
C ILE A 5 3.13 -9.77 -15.27
N ILE A 6 4.03 -9.77 -14.29
CA ILE A 6 4.03 -8.84 -13.15
C ILE A 6 4.78 -7.56 -13.49
N LYS A 7 5.96 -7.70 -14.09
CA LYS A 7 6.86 -6.61 -14.48
C LYS A 7 7.49 -6.92 -15.83
N PHE A 8 7.69 -5.88 -16.64
CA PHE A 8 8.49 -5.94 -17.84
C PHE A 8 9.45 -4.75 -17.88
N GLU A 9 10.65 -4.95 -18.39
CA GLU A 9 11.67 -3.93 -18.61
C GLU A 9 12.26 -4.10 -20.01
N VAL A 10 12.23 -3.01 -20.77
CA VAL A 10 12.87 -2.88 -22.08
C VAL A 10 14.37 -2.67 -21.85
N LEU A 11 15.22 -3.52 -22.43
CA LEU A 11 16.68 -3.39 -22.33
C LEU A 11 17.28 -2.80 -23.60
N ASP A 12 16.78 -3.24 -24.75
CA ASP A 12 17.12 -2.68 -26.05
C ASP A 12 15.85 -2.12 -26.72
N ASP A 13 15.97 -0.94 -27.31
CA ASP A 13 14.88 -0.19 -27.93
C ASP A 13 14.46 -0.87 -29.26
N PRO A 14 13.23 -1.42 -29.36
CA PRO A 14 12.73 -2.05 -30.59
C PRO A 14 12.48 -1.02 -31.70
N ASP A 15 12.36 0.26 -31.35
CA ASP A 15 11.84 1.31 -32.21
C ASP A 15 12.90 2.43 -32.48
N PRO A 16 14.15 2.09 -32.90
CA PRO A 16 15.29 2.99 -32.81
C PRO A 16 15.29 4.13 -33.86
N ALA A 17 14.37 4.13 -34.82
CA ALA A 17 14.36 5.15 -35.85
C ALA A 17 13.86 6.50 -35.30
N PRO A 18 14.46 7.61 -35.77
CA PRO A 18 13.98 8.92 -35.38
C PRO A 18 12.50 9.06 -35.78
N PHE A 19 11.66 9.44 -34.81
CA PHE A 19 10.21 9.66 -34.92
C PHE A 19 9.29 8.43 -34.82
N GLN A 20 9.80 7.24 -34.46
CA GLN A 20 8.95 6.05 -34.21
C GLN A 20 8.14 6.20 -32.91
N GLY A 21 8.78 6.48 -31.78
CA GLY A 21 8.04 6.73 -30.54
C GLY A 21 8.78 6.17 -29.34
N ASP A 22 8.02 5.89 -28.29
CA ASP A 22 8.40 4.92 -27.27
C ASP A 22 7.71 3.60 -27.68
N GLY A 23 8.32 2.44 -27.41
CA GLY A 23 7.71 1.14 -27.74
C GLY A 23 6.39 0.92 -27.00
N ASP A 24 5.44 0.22 -27.62
CA ASP A 24 4.08 -0.03 -27.17
C ASP A 24 3.78 -1.53 -27.01
N PHE A 25 4.14 -2.01 -25.83
CA PHE A 25 4.23 -3.44 -25.58
C PHE A 25 2.89 -4.09 -25.21
N PHE A 26 2.68 -5.32 -25.66
CA PHE A 26 1.65 -6.22 -25.15
C PHE A 26 2.17 -7.64 -24.95
N GLY A 27 1.51 -8.37 -24.05
CA GLY A 27 1.82 -9.75 -23.73
C GLY A 27 1.03 -10.76 -24.56
N ARG A 28 1.64 -11.91 -24.78
CA ARG A 28 1.01 -13.02 -25.49
C ARG A 28 1.44 -14.35 -24.88
N VAL A 29 0.48 -15.16 -24.47
CA VAL A 29 0.72 -16.42 -23.76
C VAL A 29 -0.04 -17.57 -24.39
N ARG A 30 0.61 -18.72 -24.51
CA ARG A 30 0.00 -19.99 -24.90
C ARG A 30 0.11 -21.01 -23.79
N ILE A 31 -1.03 -21.56 -23.37
CA ILE A 31 -1.10 -22.61 -22.35
C ILE A 31 -1.50 -23.92 -23.01
N GLY A 32 -0.56 -24.87 -23.04
CA GLY A 32 -0.73 -26.19 -23.64
C GLY A 32 -0.94 -26.12 -25.14
N SER A 33 -1.91 -26.88 -25.65
CA SER A 33 -2.28 -26.86 -27.07
C SER A 33 -3.34 -25.82 -27.42
N ASN A 34 -3.70 -24.92 -26.48
CA ASN A 34 -4.67 -23.87 -26.76
C ASN A 34 -4.08 -22.83 -27.74
N PRO A 35 -4.92 -22.05 -28.43
CA PRO A 35 -4.45 -20.86 -29.14
C PRO A 35 -3.76 -19.88 -28.19
N PHE A 36 -2.88 -19.03 -28.74
CA PHE A 36 -2.36 -17.90 -27.99
C PHE A 36 -3.49 -16.97 -27.54
N GLN A 37 -3.34 -16.43 -26.35
CA GLN A 37 -4.11 -15.32 -25.80
C GLN A 37 -3.19 -14.11 -25.77
N ASP A 38 -3.70 -12.95 -26.17
CA ASP A 38 -2.98 -11.68 -26.18
C ASP A 38 -3.81 -10.60 -25.48
N ASN A 39 -3.16 -9.51 -25.10
CA ASN A 39 -3.79 -8.33 -24.53
C ASN A 39 -3.40 -7.06 -25.31
N GLU A 40 -3.26 -7.17 -26.63
CA GLU A 40 -2.94 -6.08 -27.55
C GLU A 40 -3.82 -4.83 -27.28
N SER A 41 -5.11 -5.02 -26.96
CA SER A 41 -6.01 -3.89 -26.62
C SER A 41 -5.64 -3.09 -25.37
N ASP A 42 -4.76 -3.63 -24.53
CA ASP A 42 -4.26 -3.05 -23.28
C ASP A 42 -2.74 -2.79 -23.35
N GLN A 43 -2.21 -2.47 -24.54
CA GLN A 43 -0.78 -2.16 -24.74
C GLN A 43 -0.30 -0.97 -23.89
N ILE A 44 0.98 -0.97 -23.55
CA ILE A 44 1.60 0.07 -22.72
C ILE A 44 2.78 0.68 -23.46
N GLU A 45 2.66 1.98 -23.76
CA GLU A 45 3.77 2.81 -24.25
C GLU A 45 4.80 3.05 -23.12
N SER A 46 6.05 2.62 -23.29
CA SER A 46 7.12 2.80 -22.31
C SER A 46 8.53 2.60 -22.90
N ASN A 47 9.52 3.36 -22.44
CA ASN A 47 10.94 3.12 -22.73
C ASN A 47 11.73 2.58 -21.51
N GLY A 48 11.02 2.04 -20.52
CA GLY A 48 11.62 1.53 -19.29
C GLY A 48 10.73 0.52 -18.57
N ALA A 49 11.07 0.21 -17.32
CA ALA A 49 10.35 -0.79 -16.55
C ALA A 49 8.92 -0.34 -16.16
N PHE A 50 7.96 -1.24 -16.25
CA PHE A 50 6.58 -1.03 -15.81
C PHE A 50 5.97 -2.31 -15.22
N LEU A 51 4.86 -2.16 -14.48
CA LEU A 51 4.17 -3.22 -13.75
C LEU A 51 2.77 -3.48 -14.34
N PRO A 52 2.65 -4.28 -15.42
CA PRO A 52 1.37 -4.43 -16.12
C PRO A 52 0.34 -5.30 -15.41
N TYR A 53 0.78 -6.31 -14.65
CA TYR A 53 -0.09 -7.35 -14.06
C TYR A 53 -1.04 -8.01 -15.08
N TRP A 54 -0.58 -8.22 -16.32
CA TRP A 54 -1.37 -8.87 -17.36
C TRP A 54 -1.59 -10.35 -17.03
N THR A 55 -2.84 -10.82 -17.11
CA THR A 55 -3.22 -12.18 -16.72
C THR A 55 -3.80 -12.97 -17.88
N PHE A 56 -3.29 -14.18 -18.08
CA PHE A 56 -3.70 -15.09 -19.14
C PHE A 56 -4.19 -16.40 -18.52
N THR A 57 -5.50 -16.65 -18.60
CA THR A 57 -6.14 -17.78 -17.94
C THR A 57 -6.68 -18.78 -18.95
N ASN A 58 -6.38 -20.06 -18.73
CA ASN A 58 -6.94 -21.14 -19.53
C ASN A 58 -7.23 -22.39 -18.70
N THR A 59 -8.09 -23.26 -19.24
CA THR A 59 -8.41 -24.55 -18.64
C THR A 59 -7.53 -25.63 -19.26
N VAL A 60 -6.92 -26.45 -18.41
CA VAL A 60 -6.09 -27.60 -18.82
C VAL A 60 -6.63 -28.85 -18.14
N ASP A 61 -6.74 -29.94 -18.90
CA ASP A 61 -7.21 -31.23 -18.39
C ASP A 61 -6.06 -31.99 -17.71
N ARG A 62 -5.99 -31.87 -16.38
CA ARG A 62 -5.01 -32.55 -15.53
C ARG A 62 -5.11 -34.08 -15.61
N ASP A 63 -6.29 -34.64 -15.87
CA ASP A 63 -6.46 -36.10 -15.93
C ASP A 63 -5.91 -36.66 -17.25
N ALA A 64 -5.82 -35.83 -18.29
CA ALA A 64 -5.31 -36.23 -19.61
C ALA A 64 -3.77 -36.19 -19.69
N MET A 65 -3.12 -35.23 -19.02
CA MET A 65 -1.66 -35.05 -19.07
C MET A 65 -1.13 -34.57 -17.70
N PRO A 66 -0.02 -35.14 -17.18
CA PRO A 66 0.56 -34.73 -15.89
C PRO A 66 1.28 -33.36 -15.97
N SER A 67 1.64 -32.90 -17.17
CA SER A 67 2.28 -31.62 -17.39
C SER A 67 1.76 -30.92 -18.65
N THR A 68 1.94 -29.61 -18.72
CA THR A 68 1.61 -28.78 -19.88
C THR A 68 2.72 -27.77 -20.18
N THR A 69 2.87 -27.39 -21.44
CA THR A 69 3.78 -26.30 -21.83
C THR A 69 3.09 -24.94 -21.64
N VAL A 70 3.85 -23.93 -21.26
CA VAL A 70 3.48 -22.52 -21.25
C VAL A 70 4.51 -21.79 -22.11
N THR A 71 4.07 -21.03 -23.11
CA THR A 71 4.94 -20.15 -23.89
C THR A 71 4.56 -18.70 -23.59
N ILE A 72 5.52 -17.85 -23.25
CA ILE A 72 5.33 -16.42 -22.96
C ILE A 72 6.08 -15.61 -24.01
N GLN A 73 5.42 -14.60 -24.55
CA GLN A 73 5.96 -13.63 -25.52
C GLN A 73 5.56 -12.22 -25.08
N ILE A 74 6.42 -11.24 -25.38
CA ILE A 74 6.11 -9.81 -25.38
C ILE A 74 6.35 -9.30 -26.79
N LEU A 75 5.43 -8.51 -27.32
CA LEU A 75 5.54 -7.91 -28.64
C LEU A 75 5.43 -6.39 -28.52
N ASP A 76 6.09 -5.68 -29.42
CA ASP A 76 5.96 -4.24 -29.65
C ASP A 76 4.97 -4.00 -30.81
N ASP A 77 3.95 -3.15 -30.63
CA ASP A 77 2.87 -2.93 -31.60
C ASP A 77 3.22 -1.88 -32.65
N ASP A 78 3.68 -2.37 -33.79
CA ASP A 78 3.99 -1.54 -34.93
C ASP A 78 2.71 -1.02 -35.63
N THR A 79 2.12 0.07 -35.12
CA THR A 79 0.88 0.68 -35.65
C THR A 79 1.08 1.41 -37.00
N GLY A 80 1.58 0.68 -38.01
CA GLY A 80 1.99 1.18 -39.33
C GLY A 80 1.69 0.21 -40.48
N LEU A 81 1.87 0.66 -41.72
CA LEU A 81 1.51 -0.10 -42.93
C LEU A 81 2.34 -1.40 -43.09
N ALA A 82 1.87 -2.48 -42.47
CA ALA A 82 2.34 -3.86 -42.66
C ALA A 82 3.78 -4.16 -42.19
N ALA A 83 4.27 -3.44 -41.18
CA ALA A 83 5.35 -3.96 -40.35
C ALA A 83 4.73 -5.01 -39.39
N PRO A 84 5.34 -6.20 -39.23
CA PRO A 84 4.92 -7.15 -38.22
C PRO A 84 5.37 -6.67 -36.84
N ASP A 85 4.54 -6.87 -35.82
CA ASP A 85 4.88 -6.62 -34.41
C ASP A 85 6.22 -7.29 -34.04
N ASP A 86 7.09 -6.53 -33.38
CA ASP A 86 8.44 -6.98 -33.08
C ASP A 86 8.41 -7.88 -31.85
N LEU A 87 8.85 -9.13 -32.01
CA LEU A 87 8.94 -10.06 -30.91
C LEU A 87 10.17 -9.72 -30.07
N ILE A 88 9.93 -9.31 -28.82
CA ILE A 88 10.98 -9.07 -27.85
C ILE A 88 11.55 -10.41 -27.37
N ASP A 89 12.87 -10.49 -27.33
CA ASP A 89 13.58 -11.63 -26.79
C ASP A 89 13.54 -11.62 -25.24
N LEU A 90 12.97 -12.70 -24.69
CA LEU A 90 12.83 -12.94 -23.26
C LEU A 90 13.61 -14.18 -22.82
N ASP A 91 14.17 -14.95 -23.74
CA ASP A 91 14.78 -16.24 -23.47
C ASP A 91 16.29 -16.11 -23.27
N PRO A 92 16.86 -16.66 -22.19
CA PRO A 92 18.30 -16.58 -21.96
C PRO A 92 19.12 -17.49 -22.89
N ILE A 93 18.50 -18.25 -23.79
CA ILE A 93 19.12 -19.22 -24.68
C ILE A 93 19.25 -18.66 -26.10
N ASP A 94 20.49 -18.37 -26.51
CA ASP A 94 20.89 -18.04 -27.89
C ASP A 94 20.12 -18.82 -28.97
N ASN A 95 19.54 -18.08 -29.91
CA ASN A 95 18.68 -18.53 -31.02
C ASN A 95 17.29 -19.06 -30.61
N ASP A 96 16.71 -18.59 -29.50
CA ASP A 96 15.34 -18.86 -29.09
C ASP A 96 14.63 -17.56 -28.67
N LEU A 97 13.46 -17.29 -29.26
CA LEU A 97 12.66 -16.10 -28.94
C LEU A 97 11.42 -16.45 -28.09
N ASP A 98 11.14 -17.75 -27.91
CA ASP A 98 9.96 -18.24 -27.23
C ASP A 98 10.31 -18.71 -25.82
N LEU A 99 10.08 -17.89 -24.79
CA LEU A 99 10.23 -18.35 -23.42
C LEU A 99 9.25 -19.50 -23.12
N ALA A 100 9.77 -20.72 -23.00
CA ALA A 100 8.99 -21.96 -22.95
C ALA A 100 9.22 -22.76 -21.65
N LEU A 101 8.12 -22.95 -20.93
CA LEU A 101 8.12 -23.57 -19.61
C LEU A 101 7.27 -24.83 -19.63
N SER A 102 7.70 -25.86 -18.92
CA SER A 102 6.94 -27.08 -18.64
C SER A 102 6.43 -27.04 -17.21
N LEU A 103 5.11 -26.92 -17.04
CA LEU A 103 4.41 -26.90 -15.77
C LEU A 103 3.90 -28.31 -15.41
N ASP A 104 4.23 -28.78 -14.21
CA ASP A 104 3.64 -29.96 -13.58
C ASP A 104 2.27 -29.60 -12.97
N LEU A 105 1.20 -30.25 -13.42
CA LEU A 105 -0.17 -29.92 -13.04
C LEU A 105 -0.60 -30.52 -11.69
N ASP A 106 0.21 -31.40 -11.11
CA ASP A 106 -0.04 -31.99 -9.78
C ASP A 106 0.55 -31.10 -8.68
N THR A 107 1.71 -30.50 -8.95
CA THR A 107 2.50 -29.73 -7.98
C THR A 107 2.51 -28.24 -8.26
N GLY A 108 2.23 -27.81 -9.49
CA GLY A 108 2.39 -26.42 -9.91
C GLY A 108 3.85 -25.99 -10.02
N PHE A 109 4.81 -26.91 -10.02
CA PHE A 109 6.22 -26.59 -10.29
C PHE A 109 6.44 -26.40 -11.79
N TRP A 110 7.29 -25.45 -12.18
CA TRP A 110 7.71 -25.28 -13.58
C TRP A 110 9.22 -25.33 -13.75
N THR A 111 9.65 -25.73 -14.93
CA THR A 111 11.06 -25.79 -15.39
C THR A 111 11.09 -25.51 -16.89
N GLY A 112 12.22 -25.16 -17.46
CA GLY A 112 12.36 -25.03 -18.91
C GLY A 112 13.60 -24.21 -19.21
N ASP A 113 13.39 -23.10 -19.91
CA ASP A 113 14.46 -22.17 -20.27
C ASP A 113 14.97 -21.38 -19.06
N VAL A 114 14.18 -21.31 -17.99
CA VAL A 114 14.60 -20.80 -16.67
C VAL A 114 14.71 -21.93 -15.62
N PRO A 115 15.50 -21.73 -14.55
CA PRO A 115 15.56 -22.66 -13.43
C PRO A 115 14.19 -22.92 -12.78
N GLN A 116 14.11 -23.99 -11.99
CA GLN A 116 12.83 -24.42 -11.40
C GLN A 116 12.17 -23.31 -10.57
N ASN A 117 10.91 -23.04 -10.87
CA ASN A 117 10.05 -22.04 -10.21
C ASN A 117 10.59 -20.60 -10.27
N THR A 118 11.58 -20.33 -11.12
CA THR A 118 12.06 -18.96 -11.32
C THR A 118 11.01 -18.20 -12.12
N GLY A 119 10.49 -17.12 -11.54
CA GLY A 119 9.53 -16.19 -12.16
C GLY A 119 10.20 -15.00 -12.81
N PHE A 120 11.42 -15.18 -13.34
CA PHE A 120 12.26 -14.14 -13.91
C PHE A 120 12.94 -14.68 -15.17
N SER A 121 13.05 -13.84 -16.21
CA SER A 121 13.84 -14.15 -17.41
C SER A 121 14.38 -12.87 -18.05
N GLU A 122 15.53 -12.98 -18.70
CA GLU A 122 16.17 -11.92 -19.48
C GLU A 122 16.69 -12.51 -20.80
N GLY A 123 16.31 -11.88 -21.91
CA GLY A 123 16.77 -12.26 -23.25
C GLY A 123 18.27 -12.00 -23.45
N ASP A 124 18.93 -12.82 -24.25
CA ASP A 124 20.35 -12.66 -24.59
C ASP A 124 20.60 -11.84 -25.88
N GLY A 125 19.54 -11.57 -26.65
CA GLY A 125 19.48 -10.69 -27.79
C GLY A 125 19.70 -11.44 -29.08
N ASP A 126 18.63 -11.62 -29.84
CA ASP A 126 18.54 -12.57 -30.95
C ASP A 126 18.13 -11.91 -32.28
N THR A 127 18.52 -10.64 -32.46
CA THR A 127 18.16 -9.81 -33.64
C THR A 127 18.53 -10.44 -34.99
N GLU A 128 19.54 -11.34 -35.04
CA GLU A 128 19.86 -12.12 -36.24
C GLU A 128 18.73 -13.04 -36.72
N HIS A 129 17.78 -13.37 -35.86
CA HIS A 129 16.63 -14.24 -36.14
C HIS A 129 15.41 -13.47 -36.67
N ALA A 130 15.34 -12.16 -36.45
CA ALA A 130 14.27 -11.30 -36.99
C ALA A 130 14.42 -10.99 -38.50
N GLY A 131 15.63 -11.21 -39.06
CA GLY A 131 15.86 -11.16 -40.51
C GLY A 131 15.94 -9.73 -41.07
N VAL A 132 14.96 -9.31 -41.88
CA VAL A 132 14.84 -7.93 -42.42
C VAL A 132 13.73 -7.14 -41.74
N PHE A 133 13.06 -7.76 -40.77
CA PHE A 133 12.08 -7.15 -39.87
C PHE A 133 12.80 -6.81 -38.56
N GLU A 134 12.25 -5.84 -37.82
CA GLU A 134 12.69 -5.50 -36.47
C GLU A 134 12.28 -6.66 -35.52
N GLY A 135 12.85 -6.76 -34.30
CA GLY A 135 12.64 -7.88 -33.38
C GLY A 135 13.92 -8.58 -32.90
N GLY A 136 13.79 -9.29 -31.77
CA GLY A 136 14.90 -9.96 -31.07
C GLY A 136 15.69 -9.04 -30.14
N GLU A 137 15.22 -7.81 -29.93
CA GLU A 137 15.72 -6.91 -28.89
C GLU A 137 15.49 -7.51 -27.51
N ARG A 138 16.43 -7.25 -26.60
CA ARG A 138 16.36 -7.83 -25.26
C ARG A 138 15.29 -7.17 -24.42
N GLY A 139 14.47 -8.02 -23.81
CA GLY A 139 13.58 -7.67 -22.73
C GLY A 139 13.91 -8.47 -21.47
N ARG A 140 13.36 -7.99 -20.36
CA ARG A 140 13.43 -8.66 -19.06
C ARG A 140 12.04 -8.70 -18.45
N ILE A 141 11.64 -9.87 -17.95
CA ILE A 141 10.30 -10.08 -17.37
C ILE A 141 10.35 -10.67 -15.96
N TRP A 142 9.32 -10.34 -15.20
CA TRP A 142 8.93 -11.04 -13.98
C TRP A 142 7.50 -11.58 -14.16
N PHE A 143 7.30 -12.85 -13.85
CA PHE A 143 6.05 -13.55 -14.07
C PHE A 143 5.78 -14.59 -12.98
N ASP A 144 4.51 -15.01 -12.88
CA ASP A 144 4.09 -16.13 -12.05
C ASP A 144 3.22 -17.12 -12.85
N ILE A 145 3.28 -18.39 -12.47
CA ILE A 145 2.41 -19.44 -13.02
C ILE A 145 1.67 -20.13 -11.87
N SER A 146 0.36 -20.02 -11.92
CA SER A 146 -0.53 -20.52 -10.88
C SER A 146 -1.50 -21.58 -11.42
N LEU A 147 -1.86 -22.55 -10.58
CA LEU A 147 -2.92 -23.52 -10.88
C LEU A 147 -4.32 -22.93 -10.68
N SER A 148 -4.44 -21.82 -9.95
CA SER A 148 -5.70 -21.12 -9.72
C SER A 148 -6.21 -20.43 -11.00
N SER A 149 -7.41 -19.87 -10.95
CA SER A 149 -8.00 -19.12 -12.06
C SER A 149 -7.69 -17.63 -12.03
N THR A 150 -6.99 -17.17 -11.00
CA THR A 150 -6.73 -15.74 -10.74
C THR A 150 -5.25 -15.42 -10.72
N GLY A 151 -4.35 -16.39 -10.54
CA GLY A 151 -2.91 -16.12 -10.33
C GLY A 151 -2.56 -15.94 -8.85
N ASP A 152 -3.49 -15.34 -8.12
CA ASP A 152 -3.48 -15.07 -6.69
C ASP A 152 -4.87 -15.49 -6.18
N ILE A 153 -4.96 -16.68 -5.57
CA ILE A 153 -6.24 -17.34 -5.30
C ILE A 153 -6.97 -16.75 -4.10
N ASP A 154 -6.25 -16.20 -3.13
CA ASP A 154 -6.86 -15.52 -1.98
C ASP A 154 -7.04 -14.01 -2.17
N GLY A 155 -6.39 -13.44 -3.18
CA GLY A 155 -6.59 -12.09 -3.66
C GLY A 155 -5.86 -11.03 -2.86
N ASP A 156 -4.73 -11.38 -2.24
CA ASP A 156 -3.91 -10.50 -1.40
C ASP A 156 -2.87 -9.64 -2.19
N GLY A 157 -2.74 -9.87 -3.49
CA GLY A 157 -1.78 -9.17 -4.35
C GLY A 157 -0.39 -9.79 -4.38
N ILE A 158 -0.17 -10.92 -3.71
CA ILE A 158 1.03 -11.75 -3.82
C ILE A 158 0.68 -12.97 -4.68
N PRO A 159 1.42 -13.24 -5.78
CA PRO A 159 1.12 -14.39 -6.63
C PRO A 159 1.30 -15.74 -5.91
N ASP A 160 0.47 -16.72 -6.24
CA ASP A 160 0.46 -18.04 -5.59
C ASP A 160 1.85 -18.71 -5.63
N GLY A 161 2.60 -18.58 -6.74
CA GLY A 161 3.92 -19.16 -6.85
C GLY A 161 4.98 -18.43 -6.02
N VAL A 162 4.84 -17.11 -5.81
CA VAL A 162 5.73 -16.33 -4.93
C VAL A 162 5.57 -16.77 -3.48
N GLU A 163 4.32 -16.94 -3.00
CA GLU A 163 4.06 -17.41 -1.64
C GLU A 163 4.57 -18.84 -1.41
N ARG A 164 4.46 -19.70 -2.43
CA ARG A 164 4.83 -21.11 -2.32
C ARG A 164 6.31 -21.38 -2.52
N PHE A 165 6.96 -20.64 -3.42
CA PHE A 165 8.31 -20.96 -3.90
C PHE A 165 9.35 -19.89 -3.56
N GLY A 166 8.91 -18.77 -2.98
CA GLY A 166 9.74 -17.64 -2.61
C GLY A 166 10.06 -16.72 -3.77
N ILE A 167 10.63 -15.58 -3.45
CA ILE A 167 11.26 -14.66 -4.41
C ILE A 167 12.61 -15.28 -4.79
N ARG A 168 12.94 -15.26 -6.09
CA ARG A 168 14.13 -15.91 -6.64
C ARG A 168 14.91 -14.98 -7.54
N ASP A 169 16.23 -15.08 -7.45
CA ASP A 169 17.14 -14.43 -8.39
C ASP A 169 17.15 -15.13 -9.76
N ALA A 170 17.82 -14.51 -10.74
CA ALA A 170 18.00 -15.07 -12.08
C ALA A 170 18.69 -16.44 -12.10
N GLY A 171 19.51 -16.74 -11.09
CA GLY A 171 20.15 -18.05 -10.93
C GLY A 171 19.23 -19.14 -10.36
N GLY A 172 17.99 -18.78 -9.99
CA GLY A 172 17.02 -19.65 -9.33
C GLY A 172 17.26 -19.85 -7.85
N ASN A 173 18.17 -19.09 -7.24
CA ASN A 173 18.37 -19.11 -5.79
C ASN A 173 17.21 -18.38 -5.12
N VAL A 174 16.71 -18.92 -4.01
CA VAL A 174 15.70 -18.25 -3.18
C VAL A 174 16.39 -17.09 -2.47
N THR A 175 15.96 -15.86 -2.75
CA THR A 175 16.39 -14.65 -2.05
C THR A 175 15.50 -14.39 -0.84
N THR A 176 14.19 -14.69 -0.94
CA THR A 176 13.24 -14.58 0.16
C THR A 176 12.32 -15.80 0.19
N ASP A 177 12.41 -16.60 1.26
CA ASP A 177 11.58 -17.80 1.44
C ASP A 177 10.23 -17.43 2.07
N MET A 178 9.28 -17.01 1.23
CA MET A 178 7.95 -16.57 1.65
C MET A 178 7.19 -17.63 2.46
N ALA A 179 7.29 -18.90 2.04
CA ALA A 179 6.64 -20.00 2.75
C ALA A 179 7.24 -20.23 4.14
N ALA A 180 8.57 -20.12 4.29
CA ALA A 180 9.23 -20.21 5.59
C ALA A 180 8.90 -19.02 6.51
N LEU A 181 8.64 -17.84 5.92
CA LEU A 181 8.15 -16.67 6.64
C LEU A 181 6.67 -16.77 7.05
N GLY A 182 5.91 -17.70 6.45
CA GLY A 182 4.52 -18.00 6.81
C GLY A 182 3.48 -17.59 5.78
N ALA A 183 3.88 -17.22 4.56
CA ALA A 183 2.94 -16.99 3.47
C ALA A 183 2.17 -18.26 3.10
N ASP A 184 0.94 -18.10 2.63
CA ASP A 184 0.05 -19.20 2.28
C ASP A 184 -0.84 -18.77 1.12
N PRO A 185 -0.73 -19.42 -0.06
CA PRO A 185 -1.49 -19.01 -1.25
C PRO A 185 -3.00 -19.00 -1.06
N CYS A 186 -3.52 -19.72 -0.09
CA CYS A 186 -4.95 -19.87 0.13
C CYS A 186 -5.43 -19.16 1.40
N ARG A 187 -4.59 -18.33 2.02
CA ARG A 187 -4.89 -17.51 3.20
C ARG A 187 -4.09 -16.22 3.12
N SER A 188 -4.80 -15.10 2.94
CA SER A 188 -4.19 -13.81 2.63
C SER A 188 -3.00 -13.45 3.51
N THR A 189 -1.98 -12.93 2.87
CA THR A 189 -0.69 -12.56 3.41
C THR A 189 -0.48 -11.04 3.32
N VAL A 190 0.11 -10.47 4.37
CA VAL A 190 0.65 -9.11 4.39
C VAL A 190 2.11 -9.23 4.79
N ALA A 191 3.02 -8.84 3.89
CA ALA A 191 4.46 -8.95 4.10
C ALA A 191 5.07 -7.58 4.45
N ILE A 192 5.86 -7.53 5.52
CA ILE A 192 6.53 -6.32 6.00
C ILE A 192 8.00 -6.64 6.19
N GLU A 193 8.84 -5.77 5.63
CA GLU A 193 10.26 -5.70 5.95
C GLU A 193 10.44 -4.59 6.99
N ILE A 194 11.12 -4.92 8.09
CA ILE A 194 11.41 -4.02 9.20
C ILE A 194 12.91 -3.78 9.28
N ASP A 195 13.27 -2.50 9.25
CA ASP A 195 14.58 -2.02 9.67
C ASP A 195 14.47 -1.18 10.94
N HIS A 196 15.59 -1.01 11.64
CA HIS A 196 15.62 -0.21 12.87
C HIS A 196 16.87 0.64 12.99
N LEU A 197 16.72 1.84 13.52
CA LEU A 197 17.84 2.71 13.82
C LEU A 197 18.62 2.21 15.05
N VAL A 198 19.95 2.29 14.96
CA VAL A 198 20.89 2.01 16.04
C VAL A 198 21.72 3.26 16.33
N ALA A 199 21.57 3.78 17.55
CA ALA A 199 22.36 4.89 18.08
C ALA A 199 23.50 4.38 18.98
N PRO A 200 24.49 5.23 19.34
CA PRO A 200 25.63 4.79 20.14
C PRO A 200 25.28 4.27 21.56
N ASP A 201 24.15 4.68 22.12
CA ASP A 201 23.73 4.35 23.49
C ASP A 201 22.37 3.65 23.60
N HIS A 202 21.64 3.47 22.49
CA HIS A 202 20.37 2.77 22.42
C HIS A 202 20.06 2.31 20.98
N ASP A 203 19.07 1.44 20.82
CA ASP A 203 18.53 1.06 19.51
C ASP A 203 17.00 1.06 19.55
N HIS A 204 16.41 1.05 18.36
CA HIS A 204 14.97 0.98 18.15
C HIS A 204 14.52 -0.37 17.60
N ARG A 205 15.29 -1.43 17.85
CA ARG A 205 14.87 -2.76 17.41
C ARG A 205 13.53 -3.11 18.07
N PRO A 206 12.52 -3.58 17.31
CA PRO A 206 11.23 -3.96 17.87
C PRO A 206 11.38 -5.00 18.97
N ASP A 207 10.55 -4.92 20.02
CA ASP A 207 10.44 -6.03 20.97
C ASP A 207 9.78 -7.23 20.24
N PRO A 208 10.39 -8.42 20.25
CA PRO A 208 9.80 -9.60 19.62
C PRO A 208 8.39 -9.94 20.13
N ALA A 209 8.06 -9.59 21.37
CA ALA A 209 6.72 -9.76 21.91
C ALA A 209 5.71 -8.81 21.25
N ALA A 210 6.13 -7.61 20.84
CA ALA A 210 5.27 -6.65 20.14
C ALA A 210 4.97 -7.12 18.71
N LEU A 211 5.98 -7.64 18.00
CA LEU A 211 5.79 -8.27 16.69
C LEU A 211 4.85 -9.47 16.79
N GLN A 212 5.03 -10.33 17.81
CA GLN A 212 4.14 -11.46 18.02
C GLN A 212 2.69 -11.03 18.32
N GLU A 213 2.46 -9.99 19.13
CA GLU A 213 1.11 -9.45 19.34
C GLU A 213 0.44 -9.00 18.03
N ALA A 214 1.21 -8.45 17.09
CA ALA A 214 0.70 -8.07 15.77
C ALA A 214 0.37 -9.30 14.91
N VAL A 215 1.26 -10.30 14.89
CA VAL A 215 1.04 -11.57 14.19
C VAL A 215 -0.21 -12.27 14.72
N ASP A 216 -0.37 -12.36 16.04
CA ASP A 216 -1.54 -12.98 16.68
C ASP A 216 -2.83 -12.22 16.33
N ALA A 217 -2.80 -10.87 16.33
CA ALA A 217 -3.96 -10.05 15.97
C ALA A 217 -4.45 -10.26 14.53
N PHE A 218 -3.52 -10.43 13.58
CA PHE A 218 -3.85 -10.77 12.18
C PHE A 218 -4.29 -12.24 12.07
N GLY A 219 -3.64 -13.13 12.83
CA GLY A 219 -3.98 -14.54 12.90
C GLY A 219 -5.41 -14.81 13.37
N ASP A 220 -5.90 -14.02 14.31
CA ASP A 220 -7.25 -14.10 14.88
C ASP A 220 -8.32 -13.34 14.05
N ALA A 221 -7.93 -12.68 12.95
CA ALA A 221 -8.89 -11.98 12.11
C ALA A 221 -9.94 -12.96 11.53
N PRO A 222 -11.23 -12.60 11.47
CA PRO A 222 -12.26 -13.50 10.96
C PRO A 222 -12.36 -13.43 9.43
N VAL A 223 -11.22 -13.58 8.76
CA VAL A 223 -11.10 -13.74 7.31
C VAL A 223 -11.03 -15.23 7.04
N ALA A 224 -11.95 -15.77 6.25
CA ALA A 224 -11.93 -17.19 5.92
C ALA A 224 -10.88 -17.45 4.86
N ALA A 225 -10.08 -18.51 5.05
CA ALA A 225 -9.19 -19.01 4.01
C ALA A 225 -10.01 -19.55 2.82
N VAL A 226 -9.38 -19.64 1.65
CA VAL A 226 -9.98 -20.18 0.44
C VAL A 226 -10.32 -21.65 0.64
N THR A 227 -11.59 -22.01 0.46
CA THR A 227 -12.04 -23.40 0.44
C THR A 227 -11.75 -23.99 -0.94
N ASP A 228 -11.15 -25.18 -0.98
CA ASP A 228 -10.71 -25.88 -2.21
C ASP A 228 -9.38 -25.37 -2.81
N CYS A 229 -8.40 -25.14 -1.95
CA CYS A 229 -7.03 -24.83 -2.36
C CYS A 229 -6.45 -25.92 -3.30
N PRO A 230 -5.91 -25.55 -4.48
CA PRO A 230 -5.35 -26.51 -5.43
C PRO A 230 -3.97 -27.05 -5.00
N TYR A 231 -3.36 -26.43 -3.98
CA TYR A 231 -2.01 -26.72 -3.53
C TYR A 231 -2.03 -27.63 -2.31
N ALA A 232 -1.37 -28.78 -2.42
CA ALA A 232 -1.30 -29.74 -1.33
C ALA A 232 -0.58 -29.12 -0.11
N GLY A 233 -1.20 -29.24 1.06
CA GLY A 233 -0.67 -28.68 2.32
C GLY A 233 -1.21 -27.30 2.69
N PHE A 234 -2.01 -26.69 1.81
CA PHE A 234 -2.60 -25.37 2.02
C PHE A 234 -4.15 -25.41 2.01
N PRO A 235 -4.83 -24.46 2.69
CA PRO A 235 -4.23 -23.53 3.64
C PRO A 235 -3.79 -24.26 4.92
N ALA A 236 -2.76 -23.75 5.59
CA ALA A 236 -2.26 -24.28 6.86
C ALA A 236 -3.27 -24.07 8.00
N GLU A 237 -3.95 -22.93 7.99
CA GLU A 237 -4.98 -22.55 8.96
C GLU A 237 -6.29 -22.17 8.25
N PRO A 238 -7.48 -22.43 8.84
CA PRO A 238 -8.76 -22.25 8.15
C PRO A 238 -9.23 -20.78 8.10
N SER A 239 -8.59 -19.88 8.83
CA SER A 239 -8.97 -18.46 8.92
C SER A 239 -7.83 -17.57 9.40
N GLY A 240 -8.04 -16.26 9.30
CA GLY A 240 -7.10 -15.20 9.64
C GLY A 240 -6.28 -14.74 8.44
N VAL A 241 -5.35 -13.83 8.72
CA VAL A 241 -4.41 -13.26 7.76
C VAL A 241 -3.00 -13.61 8.23
N ASN A 242 -2.11 -14.00 7.31
CA ASN A 242 -0.69 -14.16 7.58
C ASN A 242 -0.05 -12.78 7.64
N LEU A 243 0.37 -12.33 8.81
CA LEU A 243 1.27 -11.19 8.91
C LEU A 243 2.70 -11.71 8.90
N VAL A 244 3.36 -11.59 7.76
CA VAL A 244 4.75 -11.95 7.56
C VAL A 244 5.61 -10.74 7.90
N ILE A 245 6.53 -10.89 8.86
CA ILE A 245 7.45 -9.85 9.29
C ILE A 245 8.86 -10.38 9.16
N ASP A 246 9.68 -9.69 8.37
CA ASP A 246 11.13 -9.89 8.29
C ASP A 246 11.82 -8.73 9.01
N ASP A 247 12.51 -9.01 10.12
CA ASP A 247 13.35 -8.05 10.86
C ASP A 247 14.77 -8.14 10.30
N ASP A 248 15.09 -7.23 9.37
CA ASP A 248 16.21 -7.35 8.45
C ASP A 248 17.42 -6.54 8.93
N ASP A 249 17.43 -5.22 8.67
CA ASP A 249 18.62 -4.42 8.83
C ASP A 249 18.65 -3.50 10.07
N ALA A 250 19.86 -3.34 10.60
CA ALA A 250 20.20 -2.35 11.59
C ALA A 250 20.86 -1.14 10.91
N ILE A 251 20.21 0.01 10.99
CA ILE A 251 20.65 1.24 10.34
C ILE A 251 21.39 2.11 11.37
N ASP A 252 22.71 2.24 11.21
CA ASP A 252 23.51 3.08 12.09
C ASP A 252 23.14 4.57 11.93
N VAL A 253 22.84 5.24 13.05
CA VAL A 253 22.66 6.70 13.09
C VAL A 253 24.00 7.38 12.75
N THR A 254 23.98 8.25 11.72
CA THR A 254 25.17 8.97 11.23
C THR A 254 24.88 10.45 11.06
N ALA A 255 25.87 11.24 10.61
CA ALA A 255 25.59 12.64 10.24
C ALA A 255 24.62 12.79 9.05
N ALA A 256 24.37 11.71 8.28
CA ALA A 256 23.42 11.69 7.17
C ALA A 256 22.06 11.10 7.57
N VAL A 257 22.00 10.37 8.68
CA VAL A 257 20.80 9.75 9.25
C VAL A 257 20.64 10.30 10.65
N ASP A 258 19.91 11.42 10.76
CA ASP A 258 19.66 12.11 12.03
C ASP A 258 18.42 11.53 12.71
N GLU A 259 18.60 10.94 13.88
CA GLU A 259 17.51 10.34 14.68
C GLU A 259 16.45 11.37 15.13
N ALA A 260 16.82 12.66 15.17
CA ALA A 260 15.92 13.75 15.50
C ALA A 260 15.15 14.32 14.30
N ASP A 261 15.50 13.95 13.06
CA ASP A 261 14.92 14.48 11.81
C ASP A 261 14.69 13.35 10.79
N PHE A 262 14.20 12.20 11.26
CA PHE A 262 13.91 11.03 10.42
C PHE A 262 12.46 11.07 9.92
N GLY A 263 12.23 11.79 8.82
CA GLY A 263 10.93 11.94 8.19
C GLY A 263 10.70 10.98 7.02
N ILE A 264 9.57 11.15 6.32
CA ILE A 264 9.19 10.33 5.15
C ILE A 264 10.24 10.40 4.02
N ALA A 265 10.91 11.54 3.85
CA ALA A 265 11.97 11.67 2.84
C ALA A 265 13.20 10.80 3.18
N GLN A 266 13.54 10.67 4.46
CA GLN A 266 14.62 9.82 4.94
C GLN A 266 14.23 8.35 4.84
N LEU A 267 13.00 7.99 5.16
CA LEU A 267 12.44 6.65 4.92
C LEU A 267 12.59 6.24 3.44
N ASP A 268 12.19 7.12 2.51
CA ASP A 268 12.29 6.84 1.08
C ASP A 268 13.75 6.73 0.60
N ALA A 269 14.66 7.50 1.20
CA ALA A 269 16.09 7.41 0.89
C ALA A 269 16.71 6.12 1.44
N GLN A 270 16.25 5.65 2.61
CA GLN A 270 16.70 4.41 3.21
C GLN A 270 16.25 3.19 2.41
N ARG A 271 14.99 3.20 1.95
CA ARG A 271 14.48 2.16 1.06
C ARG A 271 15.35 2.00 -0.19
N GLU A 272 15.85 3.09 -0.76
CA GLU A 272 16.72 3.00 -1.96
C GLU A 272 18.10 2.39 -1.68
N SER A 273 18.56 2.35 -0.42
CA SER A 273 19.86 1.78 -0.08
C SER A 273 19.79 0.34 0.40
N ASP A 274 18.78 0.02 1.20
CA ASP A 274 18.77 -1.21 2.01
C ASP A 274 17.65 -2.19 1.62
N PHE A 275 16.58 -1.71 0.97
CA PHE A 275 15.46 -2.56 0.58
C PHE A 275 15.77 -3.33 -0.72
N ASP A 276 15.57 -4.65 -0.73
CA ASP A 276 15.75 -5.47 -1.92
C ASP A 276 14.69 -5.11 -3.00
N PRO A 277 15.08 -4.62 -4.19
CA PRO A 277 14.13 -4.26 -5.24
C PRO A 277 13.24 -5.42 -5.70
N ASP A 278 13.65 -6.68 -5.54
CA ASP A 278 12.81 -7.84 -5.88
C ASP A 278 11.63 -8.02 -4.90
N ARG A 279 11.69 -7.39 -3.71
CA ARG A 279 10.59 -7.36 -2.72
C ARG A 279 9.57 -6.25 -2.99
N GLU A 280 9.88 -5.28 -3.86
CA GLU A 280 9.06 -4.07 -4.08
C GLU A 280 7.59 -4.38 -4.41
N PRO A 281 7.27 -5.39 -5.24
CA PRO A 281 5.88 -5.69 -5.56
C PRO A 281 5.07 -6.17 -4.34
N TYR A 282 5.73 -6.86 -3.40
CA TYR A 282 5.06 -7.69 -2.39
C TYR A 282 5.15 -7.14 -0.96
N PHE A 283 6.23 -6.44 -0.59
CA PHE A 283 6.48 -6.01 0.79
C PHE A 283 6.15 -4.53 1.03
N PHE A 284 5.58 -4.26 2.21
CA PHE A 284 5.59 -2.93 2.81
C PHE A 284 6.93 -2.73 3.55
N TYR A 285 7.44 -1.50 3.56
CA TYR A 285 8.69 -1.18 4.24
C TYR A 285 8.43 -0.37 5.50
N ASN A 286 9.03 -0.81 6.61
CA ASN A 286 8.84 -0.20 7.90
C ASN A 286 10.17 0.11 8.56
N VAL A 287 10.35 1.36 9.00
CA VAL A 287 11.53 1.75 9.78
C VAL A 287 11.13 2.11 11.20
N TRP A 288 11.84 1.55 12.17
CA TRP A 288 11.75 1.91 13.58
C TRP A 288 12.81 2.95 13.90
N ALA A 289 12.36 4.19 14.07
CA ALA A 289 13.23 5.35 14.28
C ALA A 289 13.00 5.99 15.66
N HIS A 290 13.87 6.91 16.06
CA HIS A 290 13.74 7.59 17.35
C HIS A 290 12.54 8.54 17.35
N THR A 291 12.52 9.51 16.44
CA THR A 291 11.42 10.47 16.29
C THR A 291 11.17 10.76 14.82
N ILE A 292 9.92 11.08 14.48
CA ILE A 292 9.63 11.78 13.23
C ILE A 292 9.69 13.29 13.46
N ASP A 293 10.57 13.97 12.72
CA ASP A 293 10.75 15.43 12.69
C ASP A 293 10.81 16.05 14.11
N GLY A 294 11.46 15.36 15.06
CA GLY A 294 11.62 15.79 16.45
C GLY A 294 10.36 15.76 17.31
N SER A 295 9.27 15.18 16.80
CA SER A 295 7.98 15.09 17.49
C SER A 295 7.93 13.96 18.52
N SER A 296 6.82 13.87 19.25
CA SER A 296 6.49 12.71 20.10
C SER A 296 5.41 11.81 19.47
N SER A 297 5.20 11.90 18.15
CA SER A 297 4.27 11.00 17.44
C SER A 297 4.69 9.54 17.64
N SER A 298 3.74 8.63 17.77
CA SER A 298 4.05 7.20 17.88
C SER A 298 4.59 6.62 16.58
N GLY A 299 4.16 7.15 15.44
CA GLY A 299 4.53 6.69 14.11
C GLY A 299 4.02 7.65 13.04
N VAL A 300 4.19 7.25 11.78
CA VAL A 300 3.64 7.96 10.63
C VAL A 300 3.43 7.03 9.44
N CYS A 301 2.45 7.40 8.64
CA CYS A 301 2.21 6.89 7.30
C CYS A 301 1.78 8.07 6.40
N CYS A 302 1.95 8.06 5.08
CA CYS A 302 2.50 6.98 4.26
C CYS A 302 3.47 7.57 3.23
N SER A 303 4.54 6.84 2.95
CA SER A 303 5.38 7.07 1.78
C SER A 303 4.63 6.62 0.51
N THR A 304 4.97 7.21 -0.64
CA THR A 304 4.45 6.78 -1.94
C THR A 304 4.95 5.40 -2.38
N LYS A 305 5.93 4.83 -1.65
CA LYS A 305 6.60 3.56 -1.93
C LYS A 305 6.24 2.47 -0.90
N LYS A 306 4.99 2.44 -0.45
CA LYS A 306 4.50 1.47 0.58
C LYS A 306 5.29 1.52 1.90
N GLY A 307 5.84 2.70 2.24
CA GLY A 307 6.64 2.91 3.44
C GLY A 307 5.87 3.52 4.61
N PHE A 308 6.19 3.12 5.85
CA PHE A 308 5.66 3.72 7.08
C PHE A 308 6.63 3.56 8.27
N MET A 309 6.41 4.25 9.38
CA MET A 309 7.38 4.27 10.51
C MET A 309 6.76 4.13 11.89
N VAL A 310 7.52 3.52 12.80
CA VAL A 310 7.27 3.54 14.25
C VAL A 310 8.35 4.41 14.90
N THR A 311 7.95 5.37 15.73
CA THR A 311 8.82 6.44 16.28
C THR A 311 8.63 6.68 17.78
N LEU A 312 8.87 5.66 18.60
CA LEU A 312 8.59 5.68 20.04
C LEU A 312 9.76 6.18 20.92
N GLY A 313 10.79 6.82 20.33
CA GLY A 313 11.99 7.30 21.02
C GLY A 313 11.72 8.32 22.14
N ASN A 314 10.68 9.14 22.00
CA ASN A 314 10.25 10.09 23.03
C ASN A 314 9.29 9.49 24.07
N TRP A 315 8.98 8.19 23.99
CA TRP A 315 8.03 7.52 24.88
C TRP A 315 8.74 6.85 26.06
N SER A 316 7.98 6.21 26.95
CA SER A 316 8.52 5.53 28.13
C SER A 316 9.67 4.59 27.73
N GLY A 317 10.81 4.71 28.41
CA GLY A 317 11.98 3.87 28.14
C GLY A 317 12.68 4.13 26.80
N GLN A 318 12.34 5.22 26.11
CA GLN A 318 12.80 5.55 24.75
C GLN A 318 12.41 4.53 23.67
N ASN A 319 11.42 3.68 23.94
CA ASN A 319 10.93 2.66 23.00
C ASN A 319 9.43 2.34 23.15
N GLY A 320 8.75 2.95 24.13
CA GLY A 320 7.38 2.59 24.49
C GLY A 320 7.29 1.22 25.19
N THR A 321 6.06 0.81 25.51
CA THR A 321 5.76 -0.55 25.98
C THR A 321 5.52 -1.50 24.80
N VAL A 322 5.53 -2.81 25.05
CA VAL A 322 5.15 -3.84 24.05
C VAL A 322 3.81 -3.50 23.37
N ARG A 323 2.84 -2.99 24.14
CA ARG A 323 1.52 -2.62 23.63
C ARG A 323 1.52 -1.33 22.80
N ASP A 324 2.37 -0.36 23.15
CA ASP A 324 2.56 0.85 22.35
C ASP A 324 3.17 0.48 20.99
N GLN A 325 4.16 -0.41 21.00
CA GLN A 325 4.85 -0.92 19.82
C GLN A 325 3.91 -1.69 18.89
N SER A 326 3.24 -2.74 19.38
CA SER A 326 2.33 -3.57 18.57
C SER A 326 1.15 -2.74 18.04
N GLY A 327 0.56 -1.91 18.91
CA GLY A 327 -0.54 -1.03 18.54
C GLY A 327 -0.18 -0.03 17.46
N THR A 328 1.01 0.55 17.52
CA THR A 328 1.48 1.53 16.53
C THR A 328 1.82 0.86 15.20
N LEU A 329 2.56 -0.27 15.22
CA LEU A 329 2.87 -1.02 14.00
C LEU A 329 1.59 -1.33 13.19
N ILE A 330 0.57 -1.88 13.85
CA ILE A 330 -0.69 -2.23 13.19
C ILE A 330 -1.48 -0.98 12.76
N HIS A 331 -1.41 0.11 13.53
CA HIS A 331 -2.10 1.37 13.20
C HIS A 331 -1.53 1.99 11.92
N GLU A 332 -0.20 2.13 11.84
CA GLU A 332 0.45 2.72 10.67
C GLU A 332 0.34 1.80 9.44
N LEU A 333 0.47 0.48 9.64
CA LEU A 333 0.16 -0.50 8.59
C LEU A 333 -1.28 -0.35 8.10
N GLY A 334 -2.24 -0.15 9.00
CA GLY A 334 -3.63 0.08 8.61
C GLY A 334 -3.81 1.33 7.72
N HIS A 335 -3.03 2.38 7.93
CA HIS A 335 -2.96 3.52 7.01
C HIS A 335 -2.40 3.14 5.63
N THR A 336 -1.35 2.30 5.56
CA THR A 336 -0.82 1.82 4.26
C THR A 336 -1.85 0.98 3.49
N LEU A 337 -2.75 0.30 4.20
CA LEU A 337 -3.87 -0.46 3.65
C LEU A 337 -5.11 0.41 3.35
N GLY A 338 -4.99 1.74 3.47
CA GLY A 338 -6.04 2.70 3.11
C GLY A 338 -7.10 2.96 4.19
N LEU A 339 -6.87 2.54 5.43
CA LEU A 339 -7.78 2.83 6.53
C LEU A 339 -7.50 4.20 7.16
N GLY A 340 -8.56 4.96 7.44
CA GLY A 340 -8.51 6.14 8.30
C GLY A 340 -8.83 5.80 9.76
N HIS A 341 -8.72 6.79 10.64
CA HIS A 341 -8.99 6.60 12.07
C HIS A 341 -10.45 6.20 12.40
N GLY A 342 -11.38 6.42 11.46
CA GLY A 342 -12.78 6.00 11.51
C GLY A 342 -13.11 4.82 10.60
N GLY A 343 -12.08 4.14 10.07
CA GLY A 343 -12.17 3.05 9.11
C GLY A 343 -12.13 3.57 7.68
N GLY A 344 -13.27 3.99 7.15
CA GLY A 344 -13.37 4.58 5.80
C GLY A 344 -13.25 6.10 5.77
N ASP A 345 -12.92 6.74 6.89
CA ASP A 345 -12.78 8.19 7.01
C ASP A 345 -11.75 8.55 8.10
N GLY A 346 -11.30 9.81 8.09
CA GLY A 346 -10.33 10.35 9.04
C GLY A 346 -10.92 10.81 10.38
N VAL A 347 -12.13 10.37 10.76
CA VAL A 347 -12.76 10.84 12.00
C VAL A 347 -12.09 10.20 13.22
N ASN A 348 -11.34 11.01 13.97
CA ASN A 348 -10.69 10.59 15.21
C ASN A 348 -11.72 10.19 16.27
N PHE A 349 -11.39 9.17 17.07
CA PHE A 349 -12.21 8.71 18.20
C PHE A 349 -13.65 8.36 17.82
N LYS A 350 -13.87 7.90 16.58
CA LYS A 350 -15.20 7.62 16.05
C LYS A 350 -15.98 6.66 16.98
N PRO A 351 -17.14 7.08 17.51
CA PRO A 351 -17.94 6.21 18.36
C PRO A 351 -18.34 4.92 17.65
N ASN A 352 -18.31 3.80 18.37
CA ASN A 352 -18.63 2.45 17.88
C ASN A 352 -17.70 1.92 16.77
N TYR A 353 -16.57 2.56 16.52
CA TYR A 353 -15.51 2.00 15.70
C TYR A 353 -14.46 1.37 16.61
N LEU A 354 -14.62 0.06 16.87
CA LEU A 354 -13.71 -0.73 17.71
C LEU A 354 -12.58 -1.27 16.84
N SER A 355 -11.49 -0.53 16.76
CA SER A 355 -10.33 -0.87 15.92
C SER A 355 -9.09 -0.19 16.48
N VAL A 356 -7.92 -0.78 16.25
CA VAL A 356 -6.62 -0.16 16.54
C VAL A 356 -6.41 1.15 15.78
N MET A 357 -7.07 1.32 14.62
CA MET A 357 -7.10 2.58 13.87
C MET A 357 -7.78 3.71 14.65
N ASN A 358 -8.65 3.40 15.60
CA ASN A 358 -9.21 4.40 16.49
C ASN A 358 -8.22 4.66 17.62
N TYR A 359 -7.71 5.89 17.72
CA TYR A 359 -6.77 6.31 18.78
C TYR A 359 -7.17 5.93 20.20
N ARG A 360 -8.47 5.71 20.47
CA ARG A 360 -8.91 5.19 21.77
C ARG A 360 -8.30 3.82 22.11
N TYR A 361 -8.00 2.99 21.11
CA TYR A 361 -7.62 1.59 21.28
C TYR A 361 -6.22 1.27 20.78
N GLN A 362 -5.52 2.19 20.09
CA GLN A 362 -4.17 1.97 19.55
C GLN A 362 -3.24 1.36 20.61
N THR A 363 -2.99 2.09 21.70
CA THR A 363 -1.97 1.75 22.71
C THR A 363 -2.49 0.96 23.92
N ILE A 364 -3.80 0.71 23.97
CA ILE A 364 -4.43 -0.01 25.11
C ILE A 364 -5.19 -1.28 24.68
N GLY A 365 -5.40 -1.48 23.38
CA GLY A 365 -6.22 -2.56 22.83
C GLY A 365 -7.73 -2.34 23.02
N ILE A 366 -8.53 -3.26 22.47
CA ILE A 366 -9.98 -3.30 22.69
C ILE A 366 -10.20 -4.08 23.99
N PRO A 367 -10.78 -3.47 25.04
CA PRO A 367 -10.99 -4.18 26.31
C PRO A 367 -11.91 -5.39 26.11
N GLU A 368 -11.46 -6.56 26.53
CA GLU A 368 -12.34 -7.72 26.64
C GLU A 368 -13.39 -7.44 27.73
N MET A 369 -14.66 -7.55 27.37
CA MET A 369 -15.73 -7.53 28.36
C MET A 369 -15.65 -8.86 29.12
N PRO A 370 -15.49 -8.88 30.45
CA PRO A 370 -15.48 -10.14 31.18
C PRO A 370 -16.82 -10.87 30.99
N GLU A 371 -16.79 -12.05 30.39
CA GLU A 371 -17.94 -12.94 30.18
C GLU A 371 -18.64 -13.26 31.52
N PRO A 372 -19.93 -12.91 31.66
CA PRO A 372 -20.89 -13.97 31.96
C PRO A 372 -22.26 -13.72 31.29
N HIS A 373 -22.39 -13.76 29.97
CA HIS A 373 -23.70 -13.60 29.33
C HIS A 373 -24.03 -14.71 28.31
N PRO A 374 -25.25 -15.28 28.34
CA PRO A 374 -25.61 -16.49 27.56
C PRO A 374 -25.92 -16.21 26.08
N PHE A 375 -25.30 -15.20 25.48
CA PHE A 375 -25.43 -14.89 24.05
C PHE A 375 -24.08 -15.09 23.37
N PRO A 376 -24.02 -15.77 22.22
CA PRO A 376 -22.75 -16.06 21.56
C PRO A 376 -22.01 -14.76 21.23
N SER A 377 -20.73 -14.73 21.63
CA SER A 377 -19.82 -13.60 21.54
C SER A 377 -19.73 -13.08 20.10
N LEU A 378 -20.06 -11.79 19.91
CA LEU A 378 -19.64 -11.04 18.73
C LEU A 378 -18.18 -10.66 18.97
N ILE A 379 -17.27 -11.55 18.55
CA ILE A 379 -15.84 -11.24 18.46
C ILE A 379 -15.72 -9.98 17.60
N ALA A 380 -15.16 -8.92 18.19
CA ALA A 380 -14.83 -7.69 17.49
C ALA A 380 -13.64 -7.98 16.58
N ALA A 381 -13.97 -8.57 15.43
CA ALA A 381 -13.15 -8.63 14.24
C ALA A 381 -12.38 -7.32 14.07
N ALA A 382 -11.08 -7.41 13.79
CA ALA A 382 -10.48 -6.47 12.87
C ALA A 382 -11.32 -6.52 11.58
N SER A 383 -12.32 -5.64 11.47
CA SER A 383 -13.13 -5.55 10.27
C SER A 383 -12.29 -4.80 9.25
N LEU A 384 -11.39 -5.50 8.58
CA LEU A 384 -10.94 -5.07 7.27
C LEU A 384 -12.21 -5.03 6.40
N PRO A 385 -12.63 -3.86 5.89
CA PRO A 385 -13.69 -3.84 4.90
C PRO A 385 -13.25 -4.71 3.72
N ARG A 386 -14.24 -5.34 3.09
CA ARG A 386 -14.11 -6.12 1.86
C ARG A 386 -13.75 -5.22 0.68
N ALA A 387 -12.66 -4.47 0.77
CA ALA A 387 -11.87 -4.12 -0.40
C ALA A 387 -11.20 -5.43 -0.81
N ARG A 388 -11.28 -5.80 -2.08
CA ARG A 388 -10.41 -6.88 -2.54
C ARG A 388 -9.00 -6.31 -2.44
N LEU A 389 -8.03 -7.04 -1.85
CA LEU A 389 -6.63 -6.61 -1.97
C LEU A 389 -6.22 -6.56 -3.46
N SER A 390 -6.95 -7.25 -4.35
CA SER A 390 -6.90 -7.06 -5.80
C SER A 390 -7.24 -5.64 -6.33
N ASP A 391 -7.81 -4.74 -5.51
CA ASP A 391 -7.98 -3.32 -5.84
C ASP A 391 -6.73 -2.48 -5.49
N LEU A 392 -5.68 -3.12 -4.95
CA LEU A 392 -4.36 -2.53 -4.64
C LEU A 392 -3.29 -2.82 -5.71
N ALA A 393 -3.67 -3.38 -6.87
CA ALA A 393 -2.83 -3.24 -8.07
C ALA A 393 -2.53 -1.74 -8.26
N PRO A 394 -1.31 -1.35 -8.65
CA PRO A 394 -0.95 0.06 -8.74
C PRO A 394 -1.89 0.72 -9.74
N VAL A 395 -2.82 1.52 -9.22
CA VAL A 395 -3.44 2.54 -10.05
C VAL A 395 -2.27 3.42 -10.48
N SER A 396 -1.89 3.30 -11.76
CA SER A 396 -0.95 4.20 -12.39
C SER A 396 -1.41 5.63 -12.11
N LEU A 397 -0.78 6.28 -11.13
CA LEU A 397 -0.89 7.72 -10.96
C LEU A 397 -0.04 8.36 -12.05
N SER A 398 -0.54 8.34 -13.29
CA SER A 398 -0.09 9.28 -14.29
C SER A 398 -0.60 10.67 -13.87
N CYS A 399 0.23 11.37 -13.09
CA CYS A 399 0.02 12.78 -12.80
C CYS A 399 0.43 13.59 -14.05
N GLN A 400 -0.33 13.46 -15.14
CA GLN A 400 -0.18 14.33 -16.30
C GLN A 400 -0.88 15.65 -16.03
N ALA A 401 -0.08 16.68 -15.73
CA ALA A 401 -0.55 18.04 -15.66
C ALA A 401 -1.24 18.44 -16.99
N PRO A 402 -2.47 18.98 -16.99
CA PRO A 402 -3.07 19.48 -18.21
C PRO A 402 -2.32 20.75 -18.67
N PHE A 403 -1.55 20.61 -19.75
CA PHE A 403 -1.06 21.75 -20.53
C PHE A 403 -2.27 22.51 -21.12
N VAL A 404 -2.70 23.58 -20.46
CA VAL A 404 -3.65 24.53 -21.05
C VAL A 404 -2.92 25.33 -22.13
N ARG A 405 -3.02 24.89 -23.39
CA ARG A 405 -2.70 25.73 -24.55
C ARG A 405 -3.73 26.85 -24.67
N MET A 406 -3.38 28.06 -24.23
CA MET A 406 -4.05 29.28 -24.68
C MET A 406 -3.74 29.52 -26.16
N SER A 407 -4.61 29.05 -27.05
CA SER A 407 -4.62 29.46 -28.46
C SER A 407 -5.50 30.70 -28.62
N ALA A 408 -4.86 31.86 -28.73
CA ALA A 408 -5.50 33.06 -29.23
C ALA A 408 -5.71 32.92 -30.74
N SER A 409 -6.93 33.17 -31.23
CA SER A 409 -7.16 33.57 -32.62
C SER A 409 -8.41 34.43 -32.77
N PRO A 410 -8.37 35.49 -33.60
CA PRO A 410 -9.40 36.52 -33.67
C PRO A 410 -10.56 36.12 -34.59
N GLY A 411 -11.72 36.74 -34.35
CA GLY A 411 -13.01 36.31 -34.90
C GLY A 411 -13.34 36.76 -36.33
N LEU A 412 -14.48 36.26 -36.82
CA LEU A 412 -15.47 37.04 -37.57
C LEU A 412 -16.80 36.27 -37.68
N ALA A 413 -17.90 37.02 -37.58
CA ALA A 413 -19.29 36.58 -37.51
C ALA A 413 -19.87 36.04 -38.83
N VAL A 414 -20.91 35.18 -38.76
CA VAL A 414 -22.18 35.28 -39.53
C VAL A 414 -23.31 34.47 -38.83
N ARG A 415 -24.54 35.01 -38.89
CA ARG A 415 -25.81 34.56 -38.30
C ARG A 415 -26.49 33.38 -39.04
N ARG A 416 -27.24 32.53 -38.30
CA ARG A 416 -28.68 32.20 -38.55
C ARG A 416 -29.28 31.33 -37.43
N ARG A 417 -30.62 31.33 -37.34
CA ARG A 417 -31.47 30.97 -36.19
C ARG A 417 -32.13 29.58 -36.31
N VAL A 418 -32.61 29.10 -35.14
CA VAL A 418 -33.76 28.20 -34.84
C VAL A 418 -33.52 26.69 -34.95
N ALA A 419 -33.58 25.97 -33.81
CA ALA A 419 -34.74 25.18 -33.34
C ALA A 419 -34.41 24.40 -32.04
N VAL A 420 -35.44 24.16 -31.23
CA VAL A 420 -35.42 23.56 -29.88
C VAL A 420 -35.80 22.08 -29.95
N ALA A 421 -35.05 21.23 -29.22
CA ALA A 421 -35.44 19.97 -28.56
C ALA A 421 -34.13 19.36 -28.02
N GLY A 422 -33.86 19.21 -26.72
CA GLY A 422 -34.58 18.37 -25.77
C GLY A 422 -33.91 16.99 -25.69
N LEU A 423 -32.90 16.81 -24.85
CA LEU A 423 -32.48 15.52 -24.29
C LEU A 423 -31.54 15.74 -23.07
N GLY A 424 -31.65 14.87 -22.07
CA GLY A 424 -31.18 15.06 -20.70
C GLY A 424 -29.66 15.17 -20.51
N VAL A 425 -29.29 15.94 -19.50
CA VAL A 425 -27.93 16.03 -18.96
C VAL A 425 -27.79 14.92 -17.90
N ALA A 426 -27.04 13.87 -18.21
CA ALA A 426 -26.37 13.07 -17.20
C ALA A 426 -25.11 13.84 -16.81
N MET A 427 -25.09 14.37 -15.58
CA MET A 427 -23.90 14.99 -15.01
C MET A 427 -22.98 13.86 -14.55
N ALA A 428 -21.89 13.64 -15.27
CA ALA A 428 -20.77 12.85 -14.78
C ALA A 428 -20.09 13.67 -13.68
N LEU A 429 -20.14 13.18 -12.44
CA LEU A 429 -19.31 13.68 -11.34
C LEU A 429 -17.88 13.23 -11.63
N VAL A 430 -17.07 14.17 -12.12
CA VAL A 430 -15.61 14.05 -12.16
C VAL A 430 -15.13 14.41 -10.75
N GLY A 431 -14.67 13.43 -9.98
CA GLY A 431 -13.96 13.66 -8.73
C GLY A 431 -12.55 14.14 -9.06
N ALA A 432 -12.27 15.42 -8.81
CA ALA A 432 -10.92 15.94 -8.79
C ALA A 432 -10.28 15.59 -7.44
N CYS A 433 -9.03 15.13 -7.47
CA CYS A 433 -8.17 15.09 -6.29
C CYS A 433 -7.79 16.54 -5.96
N ASP A 434 -8.34 17.10 -4.89
CA ASP A 434 -7.90 18.39 -4.35
C ASP A 434 -6.80 18.15 -3.31
N ASP A 435 -5.72 18.92 -3.46
CA ASP A 435 -4.60 19.08 -2.53
C ASP A 435 -5.07 19.20 -1.07
N VAL A 436 -4.56 18.34 -0.19
CA VAL A 436 -4.70 18.53 1.26
C VAL A 436 -3.68 19.57 1.71
N GLY A 437 -4.02 20.83 1.48
CA GLY A 437 -3.20 21.98 1.87
C GLY A 437 -4.04 23.25 2.04
N SER A 438 -4.17 23.68 3.30
CA SER A 438 -4.63 24.99 3.79
C SER A 438 -6.12 25.37 3.66
N ASP A 439 -6.82 25.36 4.81
CA ASP A 439 -8.14 25.99 4.99
C ASP A 439 -8.09 27.53 4.86
N PRO A 440 -9.11 28.17 4.25
CA PRO A 440 -9.21 29.62 4.13
C PRO A 440 -9.80 30.32 5.38
N PRO A 441 -9.56 31.63 5.58
CA PRO A 441 -9.99 32.37 6.77
C PRO A 441 -11.42 32.90 6.63
N ASP A 442 -12.19 32.92 7.71
CA ASP A 442 -13.52 33.53 7.77
C ASP A 442 -13.82 34.12 9.18
N PRO A 443 -14.83 34.98 9.37
CA PRO A 443 -14.67 36.43 9.40
C PRO A 443 -14.78 37.08 10.80
N ALA A 444 -14.34 38.35 10.90
CA ALA A 444 -14.29 39.15 12.13
C ALA A 444 -15.67 39.35 12.82
N PRO A 445 -15.71 39.48 14.16
CA PRO A 445 -16.97 39.54 14.92
C PRO A 445 -17.56 40.96 14.97
N SER A 446 -18.89 41.04 14.89
CA SER A 446 -19.67 42.25 15.10
C SER A 446 -19.96 42.50 16.59
N ASP A 447 -19.74 43.73 17.03
CA ASP A 447 -20.08 44.27 18.36
C ASP A 447 -21.57 44.14 18.73
N GLY A 448 -21.87 43.90 20.02
CA GLY A 448 -23.24 43.94 20.53
C GLY A 448 -23.45 43.66 22.03
N ALA A 449 -23.22 44.69 22.86
CA ALA A 449 -23.94 45.10 24.08
C ALA A 449 -24.15 44.14 25.30
N SER A 450 -23.80 44.72 26.45
CA SER A 450 -23.99 44.28 27.84
C SER A 450 -25.45 44.11 28.29
N ASP A 451 -25.73 43.07 29.07
CA ASP A 451 -26.66 43.14 30.20
C ASP A 451 -26.19 42.27 31.37
N GLY A 452 -26.25 42.84 32.57
CA GLY A 452 -25.77 42.22 33.80
C GLY A 452 -26.84 41.38 34.47
N GLY A 453 -26.49 40.17 34.93
CA GLY A 453 -27.40 39.39 35.76
C GLY A 453 -26.90 38.00 36.09
N ARG A 454 -26.40 37.84 37.34
CA ARG A 454 -26.20 36.59 38.11
C ARG A 454 -25.58 35.41 37.36
N GLU A 455 -24.32 35.11 37.69
CA GLU A 455 -23.68 33.82 37.37
C GLU A 455 -24.59 32.67 37.78
N ARG A 456 -25.15 32.02 36.77
CA ARG A 456 -25.84 30.75 36.88
C ARG A 456 -24.76 29.71 37.23
N PRO A 457 -24.95 28.83 38.24
CA PRO A 457 -23.98 27.77 38.49
C PRO A 457 -23.76 26.98 37.20
N PRO A 458 -22.51 26.60 36.86
CA PRO A 458 -22.23 25.91 35.61
C PRO A 458 -23.12 24.67 35.52
N SER A 459 -23.74 24.48 34.36
CA SER A 459 -24.49 23.25 34.08
C SER A 459 -23.57 22.06 34.34
N PRO A 460 -24.04 21.00 35.04
CA PRO A 460 -23.23 19.80 35.21
C PRO A 460 -22.83 19.24 33.84
N LEU A 461 -21.55 18.88 33.73
CA LEU A 461 -20.99 18.25 32.53
C LEU A 461 -21.81 16.99 32.19
N PRO A 462 -22.14 16.76 30.90
CA PRO A 462 -22.57 15.45 30.47
C PRO A 462 -21.55 14.40 30.93
N GLU A 463 -22.04 13.27 31.43
CA GLU A 463 -21.21 12.22 32.06
C GLU A 463 -20.11 11.69 31.11
N ALA A 464 -20.34 11.77 29.80
CA ALA A 464 -19.38 11.41 28.75
C ALA A 464 -18.24 12.43 28.53
N ILE A 465 -18.38 13.68 28.96
CA ILE A 465 -17.40 14.76 28.75
C ILE A 465 -16.49 14.95 29.98
N ALA A 466 -16.97 14.57 31.17
CA ALA A 466 -16.22 14.76 32.42
C ALA A 466 -14.83 14.07 32.44
N PRO A 467 -14.65 12.83 31.92
CA PRO A 467 -13.33 12.21 31.86
C PRO A 467 -12.38 12.91 30.87
N ARG A 468 -12.91 13.39 29.74
CA ARG A 468 -12.13 14.13 28.71
C ARG A 468 -11.62 15.47 29.24
N VAL A 469 -12.45 16.20 30.00
CA VAL A 469 -12.04 17.46 30.65
C VAL A 469 -10.91 17.22 31.67
N GLN A 470 -10.92 16.08 32.37
CA GLN A 470 -9.86 15.73 33.32
C GLN A 470 -8.55 15.37 32.62
N LEU A 471 -8.62 14.61 31.53
CA LEU A 471 -7.46 14.23 30.73
C LEU A 471 -6.80 15.45 30.08
N LEU A 472 -7.59 16.27 29.38
CA LEU A 472 -7.11 17.52 28.78
C LEU A 472 -6.55 18.51 29.80
N HIS A 473 -7.05 18.50 31.04
CA HIS A 473 -6.47 19.31 32.13
C HIS A 473 -5.06 18.83 32.51
N VAL A 474 -4.80 17.52 32.49
CA VAL A 474 -3.48 16.95 32.78
C VAL A 474 -2.53 17.23 31.62
N GLU A 475 -2.96 17.04 30.38
CA GLU A 475 -2.17 17.29 29.17
C GLU A 475 -1.85 18.77 28.99
N CYS A 476 -2.85 19.65 29.16
CA CYS A 476 -2.63 21.10 29.14
C CYS A 476 -1.65 21.54 30.24
N ARG A 477 -1.75 20.95 31.44
CA ARG A 477 -0.78 21.19 32.52
C ARG A 477 0.63 20.71 32.13
N ALA A 478 0.74 19.59 31.43
CA ALA A 478 2.00 19.00 30.99
C ALA A 478 2.71 19.83 29.89
N GLY A 479 2.00 20.71 29.19
CA GLY A 479 2.61 21.59 28.17
C GLY A 479 1.93 21.52 26.81
N ASP A 480 1.01 20.59 26.62
CA ASP A 480 0.32 20.39 25.35
C ASP A 480 -0.62 21.58 25.06
N LEU A 481 -0.27 22.33 24.01
CA LEU A 481 -0.99 23.54 23.61
C LEU A 481 -2.31 23.22 22.91
N ASP A 482 -2.42 22.07 22.24
CA ASP A 482 -3.64 21.65 21.57
C ASP A 482 -4.63 21.08 22.60
N ALA A 483 -4.13 20.34 23.60
CA ALA A 483 -4.93 19.98 24.75
C ALA A 483 -5.41 21.21 25.54
N CYS A 484 -4.58 22.25 25.67
CA CYS A 484 -5.01 23.53 26.28
C CYS A 484 -6.10 24.24 25.47
N ARG A 485 -5.96 24.29 24.14
CA ARG A 485 -6.96 24.88 23.24
C ARG A 485 -8.27 24.12 23.31
N GLU A 486 -8.22 22.80 23.25
CA GLU A 486 -9.40 21.96 23.31
C GLU A 486 -10.09 22.07 24.68
N LEU A 487 -9.31 22.07 25.78
CA LEU A 487 -9.84 22.28 27.13
C LEU A 487 -10.58 23.63 27.26
N ALA A 488 -10.07 24.69 26.62
CA ALA A 488 -10.71 26.01 26.62
C ALA A 488 -12.06 26.02 25.88
N VAL A 489 -12.26 25.11 24.94
CA VAL A 489 -13.48 25.01 24.13
C VAL A 489 -14.50 24.06 24.77
N ILE A 490 -14.08 22.91 25.26
CA ILE A 490 -15.00 21.85 25.70
C ILE A 490 -15.37 21.94 27.18
N ALA A 491 -14.58 22.61 28.01
CA ALA A 491 -14.90 22.78 29.41
C ALA A 491 -16.12 23.71 29.60
N PRO A 492 -16.93 23.55 30.66
CA PRO A 492 -18.13 24.35 30.84
C PRO A 492 -17.81 25.84 30.91
N SER A 493 -18.64 26.66 30.26
CA SER A 493 -18.42 28.11 30.23
C SER A 493 -18.35 28.69 31.65
N GLY A 494 -17.27 29.41 31.96
CA GLY A 494 -17.01 29.99 33.28
C GLY A 494 -16.33 29.06 34.30
N SER A 495 -16.07 27.79 33.94
CA SER A 495 -15.36 26.84 34.80
C SER A 495 -13.89 27.22 35.03
N VAL A 496 -13.24 26.57 36.01
CA VAL A 496 -11.80 26.79 36.27
C VAL A 496 -10.96 26.10 35.20
N GLU A 497 -11.45 25.00 34.65
CA GLU A 497 -10.83 24.23 33.58
C GLU A 497 -10.84 24.99 32.26
N GLN A 498 -11.96 25.64 31.92
CA GLN A 498 -12.03 26.51 30.74
C GLN A 498 -11.03 27.66 30.83
N ARG A 499 -10.94 28.30 32.01
CA ARG A 499 -9.97 29.37 32.26
C ARG A 499 -8.53 28.86 32.23
N PHE A 500 -8.29 27.66 32.76
CA PHE A 500 -6.98 27.02 32.75
C PHE A 500 -6.51 26.69 31.33
N GLY A 501 -7.39 26.17 30.48
CA GLY A 501 -7.11 25.97 29.05
C GLY A 501 -6.88 27.30 28.33
N ALA A 502 -7.71 28.31 28.58
CA ALA A 502 -7.62 29.63 27.96
C ALA A 502 -6.35 30.42 28.34
N THR A 503 -5.73 30.10 29.47
CA THR A 503 -4.42 30.66 29.87
C THR A 503 -3.26 29.76 29.48
N CYS A 504 -3.49 28.78 28.61
CA CYS A 504 -2.53 27.76 28.18
C CYS A 504 -1.82 27.14 29.39
N GLY A 505 -2.57 26.76 30.44
CA GLY A 505 -2.04 26.17 31.66
C GLY A 505 -1.48 27.19 32.67
N ASN A 506 -2.03 28.41 32.74
CA ASN A 506 -1.54 29.53 33.55
C ASN A 506 -0.11 30.00 33.20
N ARG A 507 0.31 29.83 31.95
CA ARG A 507 1.61 30.31 31.47
C ARG A 507 1.47 31.79 31.07
N GLU A 508 1.91 32.69 31.95
CA GLU A 508 1.88 34.15 31.73
C GLU A 508 2.94 34.59 30.70
N ALA A 509 2.65 34.45 29.40
CA ALA A 509 3.29 35.24 28.35
C ALA A 509 2.37 35.31 27.14
N ALA A 510 1.97 36.53 26.81
CA ALA A 510 0.91 36.91 25.87
C ALA A 510 1.22 36.66 24.37
N ASP A 511 1.94 35.59 24.01
CA ASP A 511 2.24 35.24 22.61
C ASP A 511 2.25 33.72 22.29
N ALA A 512 1.88 32.81 23.22
CA ALA A 512 2.15 31.36 23.08
C ALA A 512 0.94 30.40 23.14
N CYS A 513 -0.25 30.83 22.75
CA CYS A 513 -1.18 29.94 22.06
C CYS A 513 -1.31 30.55 20.65
N GLY A 514 -0.54 30.04 19.69
CA GLY A 514 -0.46 30.60 18.34
C GLY A 514 -1.84 30.93 17.78
N ARG A 515 -1.99 32.20 17.39
CA ARG A 515 -3.09 32.90 16.68
C ARG A 515 -4.33 32.06 16.32
N LEU A 516 -5.48 32.55 16.81
CA LEU A 516 -6.86 32.20 16.42
C LEU A 516 -7.08 32.25 14.91
#